data_AF-A0A7G5EJG3-F1
#
_entry.id   AF-A0A7G5EJG3-F1
#
_cell.length_a   1.000
_cell.length_b   1.000
_cell.length_c   1.000
_cell.angle_alpha   90.00
_cell.angle_beta   90.00
_cell.angle_gamma   90.00
#
_symmetry.space_group_name_H-M   'P 1'
#
loop_
_entity.id
_entity.type
_entity.pdbx_description
1 polymer ?
#
loop_
_entity_poly.entity_id
_entity_poly.type
_entity_poly.pdbx_seq_one_letter_code
_entity_poly.pdbx_strand_id
1 'polypeptide(L)'
;MLQAKAAEDAATKDRKAVEAELVQEVGVEKANGSKTTAFDAFKVTITTAQNVKLDWDKYDEMVADIPAECRPVRSKREVDEKGISWLRENQPEVYAKLPLTITDRTPTAKVERV
;
A
#
# COMPACT_ATOMS: atom_id res chain seq x y z
N MET A 1 -2.28 -12.47 34.57
CA MET A 1 -2.66 -12.29 33.15
C MET A 1 -3.82 -11.30 32.99
N LEU A 2 -4.98 -11.51 33.63
CA LEU A 2 -6.14 -10.61 33.53
C LEU A 2 -5.89 -9.19 34.06
N GLN A 3 -5.20 -9.05 35.19
CA GLN A 3 -4.87 -7.73 35.76
C GLN A 3 -3.88 -6.94 34.88
N ALA A 4 -2.91 -7.61 34.28
CA ALA A 4 -1.96 -6.99 33.36
C ALA A 4 -2.68 -6.45 32.11
N LYS A 5 -3.65 -7.20 31.59
CA LYS A 5 -4.47 -6.77 30.45
C LYS A 5 -5.39 -5.59 30.80
N ALA A 6 -5.99 -5.61 31.99
CA ALA A 6 -6.77 -4.46 32.48
C ALA A 6 -5.93 -3.19 32.66
N ALA A 7 -4.69 -3.32 33.13
CA ALA A 7 -3.76 -2.19 33.25
C ALA A 7 -3.33 -1.65 31.87
N GLU A 8 -3.11 -2.54 30.88
CA GLU A 8 -2.83 -2.17 29.49
C GLU A 8 -3.99 -1.40 28.85
N ASP A 9 -5.23 -1.85 29.08
CA ASP A 9 -6.44 -1.20 28.57
C ASP A 9 -6.64 0.19 29.19
N ALA A 10 -6.40 0.32 30.52
CA ALA A 10 -6.47 1.59 31.23
C ALA A 10 -5.41 2.58 30.70
N ALA A 11 -4.15 2.16 30.60
CA ALA A 11 -3.08 3.00 30.07
C ALA A 11 -3.35 3.41 28.60
N THR A 12 -3.95 2.53 27.81
CA THR A 12 -4.36 2.84 26.44
C THR A 12 -5.44 3.91 26.40
N LYS A 13 -6.41 3.85 27.32
CA LYS A 13 -7.48 4.85 27.44
C LYS A 13 -6.91 6.21 27.83
N ASP A 14 -6.03 6.24 28.83
CA ASP A 14 -5.41 7.47 29.32
C ASP A 14 -4.54 8.11 28.23
N ARG A 15 -3.74 7.31 27.51
CA ARG A 15 -2.96 7.78 26.36
C ARG A 15 -3.86 8.44 25.31
N LYS A 16 -4.97 7.81 24.94
CA LYS A 16 -5.91 8.36 23.94
C LYS A 16 -6.56 9.67 24.40
N ALA A 17 -6.86 9.80 25.69
CA ALA A 17 -7.39 11.04 26.24
C ALA A 17 -6.37 12.18 26.13
N VAL A 18 -5.13 11.94 26.55
CA VAL A 18 -4.02 12.90 26.43
C VAL A 18 -3.75 13.27 24.97
N GLU A 19 -3.74 12.30 24.06
CA GLU A 19 -3.59 12.56 22.62
C GLU A 19 -4.72 13.46 22.07
N ALA A 20 -5.96 13.26 22.53
CA ALA A 20 -7.09 14.09 22.11
C ALA A 20 -6.96 15.54 22.62
N GLU A 21 -6.50 15.73 23.86
CA GLU A 21 -6.22 17.04 24.43
C GLU A 21 -5.08 17.76 23.69
N LEU A 22 -3.97 17.04 23.41
CA LEU A 22 -2.86 17.57 22.63
C LEU A 22 -3.28 17.99 21.22
N VAL A 23 -4.17 17.22 20.57
CA VAL A 23 -4.75 17.57 19.27
C VAL A 23 -5.59 18.86 19.35
N GLN A 24 -6.34 19.06 20.43
CA GLN A 24 -7.10 20.29 20.64
C GLN A 24 -6.19 21.51 20.88
N GLU A 25 -5.11 21.34 21.65
CA GLU A 25 -4.20 22.42 22.02
C GLU A 25 -3.24 22.82 20.90
N VAL A 26 -2.57 21.85 20.27
CA VAL A 26 -1.68 22.10 19.12
C VAL A 26 -2.49 22.47 17.89
N GLY A 27 -3.65 21.85 17.70
CA GLY A 27 -4.48 21.98 16.50
C GLY A 27 -4.00 21.07 15.36
N VAL A 28 -4.93 20.74 14.48
CA VAL A 28 -4.72 19.84 13.33
C VAL A 28 -4.83 20.60 12.01
N GLU A 29 -3.92 20.32 11.08
CA GLU A 29 -4.04 20.76 9.70
C GLU A 29 -5.12 19.91 9.01
N LYS A 30 -6.13 20.58 8.41
CA LYS A 30 -7.32 19.93 7.82
C LYS A 30 -7.02 19.12 6.54
N ALA A 31 -5.90 19.39 5.89
CA ALA A 31 -5.40 18.66 4.73
C ALA A 31 -3.98 18.18 5.02
N ASN A 32 -3.58 17.03 4.45
CA ASN A 32 -2.29 16.34 4.65
C ASN A 32 -1.18 17.29 5.13
N GLY A 33 -0.77 17.13 6.39
CA GLY A 33 0.04 18.13 7.05
C GLY A 33 0.63 17.66 8.36
N SER A 34 1.55 18.44 8.90
CA SER A 34 2.14 18.19 10.21
C SER A 34 2.36 19.50 10.93
N LYS A 35 1.81 19.62 12.13
CA LYS A 35 2.01 20.77 12.99
C LYS A 35 2.85 20.39 14.19
N THR A 36 3.91 21.13 14.42
CA THR A 36 4.81 20.92 15.55
C THR A 36 4.81 22.12 16.48
N THR A 37 4.55 21.88 17.76
CA THR A 37 4.62 22.90 18.80
C THR A 37 5.60 22.43 19.88
N ALA A 38 6.48 23.34 20.30
CA ALA A 38 7.34 23.11 21.46
C ALA A 38 6.58 23.53 22.72
N PHE A 39 6.50 22.60 23.67
CA PHE A 39 6.14 22.82 25.05
C PHE A 39 7.44 22.78 25.88
N ASP A 40 7.41 23.33 27.10
CA ASP A 40 8.60 23.56 27.93
C ASP A 40 9.66 22.45 27.87
N ALA A 41 9.26 21.20 28.15
CA ALA A 41 10.17 20.05 28.15
C ALA A 41 10.01 19.12 26.93
N PHE A 42 9.02 19.35 26.06
CA PHE A 42 8.62 18.38 25.03
C PHE A 42 8.26 19.05 23.71
N LYS A 43 8.69 18.45 22.61
CA LYS A 43 8.27 18.84 21.26
C LYS A 43 7.18 17.88 20.79
N VAL A 44 5.97 18.39 20.58
CA VAL A 44 4.83 17.59 20.13
C VAL A 44 4.59 17.87 18.65
N THR A 45 4.54 16.82 17.84
CA THR A 45 4.22 16.89 16.42
C THR A 45 2.97 16.09 16.13
N ILE A 46 1.98 16.73 15.53
CA ILE A 46 0.72 16.11 15.12
C ILE A 46 0.71 16.06 13.60
N THR A 47 0.66 14.85 13.05
CA THR A 47 0.59 14.61 11.60
C THR A 47 -0.80 14.14 11.23
N THR A 48 -1.41 14.80 10.25
CA THR A 48 -2.67 14.38 9.65
C THR A 48 -2.40 13.74 8.30
N ALA A 49 -2.95 12.55 8.11
CA ALA A 49 -2.91 11.83 6.84
C ALA A 49 -4.35 11.49 6.41
N GLN A 50 -4.66 11.73 5.14
CA GLN A 50 -5.93 11.36 4.54
C GLN A 50 -5.85 9.94 3.98
N ASN A 51 -6.77 9.08 4.41
CA ASN A 51 -6.98 7.79 3.76
C ASN A 51 -7.83 7.98 2.51
N VAL A 52 -7.20 7.89 1.33
CA VAL A 52 -7.91 7.97 0.05
C VAL A 52 -8.35 6.57 -0.35
N LYS A 53 -9.66 6.38 -0.54
CA LYS A 53 -10.24 5.18 -1.13
C LYS A 53 -10.78 5.52 -2.51
N LEU A 54 -10.43 4.72 -3.50
CA LEU A 54 -10.96 4.84 -4.85
C LEU A 54 -12.07 3.80 -5.05
N ASP A 55 -13.21 4.27 -5.55
CA ASP A 55 -14.33 3.42 -5.97
C ASP A 55 -14.01 2.92 -7.39
N TRP A 56 -13.59 1.67 -7.51
CA TRP A 56 -13.07 1.10 -8.76
C TRP A 56 -14.14 1.00 -9.85
N ASP A 57 -15.39 0.66 -9.49
CA ASP A 57 -16.47 0.52 -10.46
C ASP A 57 -16.73 1.86 -11.15
N LYS A 58 -16.85 2.93 -10.38
CA LYS A 58 -17.02 4.28 -10.93
C LYS A 58 -15.77 4.78 -11.64
N TYR A 59 -14.60 4.43 -11.13
CA TYR A 59 -13.34 4.82 -11.76
C TYR A 59 -13.22 4.22 -13.16
N ASP A 60 -13.57 2.94 -13.34
CA ASP A 60 -13.51 2.26 -14.62
C ASP A 60 -14.53 2.82 -15.63
N GLU A 61 -15.68 3.32 -15.15
CA GLU A 61 -16.64 4.04 -16.00
C GLU A 61 -16.08 5.38 -16.53
N MET A 62 -15.26 6.09 -15.76
CA MET A 62 -14.75 7.43 -16.10
C MET A 62 -13.30 7.46 -16.59
N VAL A 63 -12.55 6.37 -16.46
CA VAL A 63 -11.11 6.32 -16.79
C VAL A 63 -10.84 6.64 -18.26
N ALA A 64 -11.81 6.38 -19.13
CA ALA A 64 -11.76 6.70 -20.55
C ALA A 64 -11.71 8.23 -20.81
N ASP A 65 -12.40 9.01 -19.97
CA ASP A 65 -12.46 10.48 -20.08
C ASP A 65 -11.23 11.17 -19.46
N ILE A 66 -10.50 10.47 -18.58
CA ILE A 66 -9.32 11.00 -17.90
C ILE A 66 -8.06 10.76 -18.77
N PRO A 67 -7.31 11.82 -19.15
CA PRO A 67 -6.03 11.67 -19.83
C PRO A 67 -5.10 10.74 -19.08
N ALA A 68 -4.38 9.86 -19.80
CA ALA A 68 -3.56 8.81 -19.18
C ALA A 68 -2.52 9.34 -18.19
N GLU A 69 -2.01 10.56 -18.41
CA GLU A 69 -1.05 11.25 -17.53
C GLU A 69 -1.66 11.73 -16.20
N CYS A 70 -2.97 11.94 -16.15
CA CYS A 70 -3.71 12.44 -14.99
C CYS A 70 -4.37 11.31 -14.18
N ARG A 71 -4.23 10.06 -14.60
CA ARG A 71 -4.86 8.92 -13.93
C ARG A 71 -4.20 8.66 -12.57
N PRO A 72 -4.96 8.64 -11.45
CA PRO A 72 -4.42 8.43 -10.11
C PRO A 72 -4.07 6.96 -9.81
N VAL A 73 -3.72 6.18 -10.83
CA VAL A 73 -3.39 4.76 -10.71
C VAL A 73 -2.04 4.48 -11.37
N ARG A 74 -1.22 3.68 -10.69
CA ARG A 74 0.08 3.26 -11.22
C ARG A 74 -0.07 1.89 -11.86
N SER A 75 0.02 1.81 -13.18
CA SER A 75 0.06 0.52 -13.88
C SER A 75 1.51 0.02 -13.98
N LYS A 76 1.76 -1.22 -13.57
CA LYS A 76 3.04 -1.90 -13.77
C LYS A 76 2.89 -2.88 -14.93
N ARG A 77 3.80 -2.81 -15.90
CA ARG A 77 3.91 -3.84 -16.94
C ARG A 77 4.74 -4.99 -16.38
N GLU A 78 4.14 -6.16 -16.26
CA GLU A 78 4.80 -7.38 -15.77
C GLU A 78 4.78 -8.44 -16.85
N VAL A 79 5.78 -9.33 -16.80
CA VAL A 79 5.89 -10.46 -17.72
C VAL A 79 4.93 -11.55 -17.26
N ASP A 80 3.96 -11.90 -18.10
CA ASP A 80 3.07 -13.04 -17.86
C ASP A 80 3.73 -14.34 -18.36
N GLU A 81 4.45 -15.01 -17.46
CA GLU A 81 5.15 -16.26 -17.74
C GLU A 81 4.19 -17.38 -18.21
N LYS A 82 2.95 -17.40 -17.70
CA LYS A 82 1.94 -18.39 -18.11
C LYS A 82 1.45 -18.10 -19.51
N GLY A 83 1.13 -16.85 -19.82
CA GLY A 83 0.74 -16.43 -21.16
C GLY A 83 1.82 -16.72 -22.20
N ILE A 84 3.09 -16.47 -21.86
CA ILE A 84 4.23 -16.79 -22.73
C ILE A 84 4.34 -18.31 -22.95
N SER A 85 4.18 -19.12 -21.91
CA SER A 85 4.20 -20.58 -22.02
C SER A 85 3.04 -21.09 -22.88
N TRP A 86 1.83 -20.55 -22.67
CA TRP A 86 0.66 -20.89 -23.47
C TRP A 86 0.84 -20.54 -24.95
N LEU A 87 1.40 -19.36 -25.26
CA LEU A 87 1.70 -18.95 -26.63
C LEU A 87 2.72 -19.87 -27.29
N ARG A 88 3.72 -20.34 -26.55
CA ARG A 88 4.70 -21.31 -27.04
C ARG A 88 4.05 -22.61 -27.51
N GLU A 89 3.04 -23.09 -26.78
CA GLU A 89 2.37 -24.37 -27.06
C GLU A 89 1.24 -24.24 -28.08
N ASN A 90 0.45 -23.16 -28.02
CA ASN A 90 -0.80 -23.03 -28.78
C ASN A 90 -0.68 -22.10 -29.99
N GLN A 91 0.22 -21.11 -29.97
CA GLN A 91 0.39 -20.14 -31.06
C GLN A 91 1.89 -19.81 -31.29
N PRO A 92 2.68 -20.78 -31.78
CA PRO A 92 4.13 -20.63 -31.90
C PRO A 92 4.54 -19.51 -32.86
N GLU A 93 3.71 -19.18 -33.87
CA GLU A 93 3.96 -18.08 -34.80
C GLU A 93 3.91 -16.70 -34.13
N VAL A 94 3.05 -16.56 -33.11
CA VAL A 94 2.94 -15.34 -32.31
C VAL A 94 4.07 -15.29 -31.30
N TYR A 95 4.36 -16.40 -30.65
CA TYR A 95 5.49 -16.54 -29.72
C TYR A 95 6.83 -16.14 -30.38
N ALA A 96 7.08 -16.57 -31.62
CA ALA A 96 8.31 -16.29 -32.35
C ALA A 96 8.54 -14.80 -32.66
N LYS A 97 7.47 -13.98 -32.64
CA LYS A 97 7.55 -12.53 -32.87
C LYS A 97 7.79 -11.73 -31.59
N LEU A 98 7.69 -12.36 -30.42
CA LEU A 98 7.89 -11.69 -29.14
C LEU A 98 9.40 -11.42 -28.91
N PRO A 99 9.80 -10.20 -28.52
CA PRO A 99 11.19 -9.87 -28.22
C PRO A 99 11.61 -10.39 -26.83
N LEU A 100 11.59 -11.71 -26.64
CA LEU A 100 11.91 -12.36 -25.37
C LEU A 100 13.40 -12.65 -25.25
N THR A 101 13.99 -12.32 -24.10
CA THR A 101 15.29 -12.83 -23.69
C THR A 101 15.08 -13.87 -22.61
N ILE A 102 15.37 -15.14 -22.93
CA ILE A 102 15.23 -16.25 -21.98
C ILE A 102 16.62 -16.56 -21.44
N THR A 103 16.75 -16.49 -20.12
CA THR A 103 17.96 -16.87 -19.40
C THR A 103 17.61 -18.02 -18.49
N ASP A 104 18.26 -19.17 -18.71
CA ASP A 104 18.06 -20.34 -17.88
C ASP A 104 18.62 -20.07 -16.47
N ARG A 105 17.83 -20.40 -15.45
CA ARG A 105 18.30 -20.38 -14.06
C ARG A 105 18.83 -21.76 -13.68
N THR A 106 19.74 -21.79 -12.70
CA THR A 106 20.23 -23.04 -12.13
C THR A 106 19.06 -23.85 -11.55
N PRO A 107 18.93 -25.15 -11.90
CA PRO A 107 17.84 -25.98 -11.41
C PRO A 107 17.96 -26.21 -9.89
N THR A 108 16.83 -26.18 -9.19
CA THR A 108 16.73 -26.51 -7.76
C THR A 108 15.95 -27.81 -7.57
N ALA A 109 16.50 -28.76 -6.83
CA ALA A 109 15.81 -30.01 -6.47
C ALA A 109 15.15 -29.88 -5.09
N LYS A 110 13.84 -30.17 -5.01
CA LYS A 110 13.12 -30.34 -3.74
C LYS A 110 12.92 -31.85 -3.51
N VAL A 111 13.48 -32.37 -2.42
CA VAL A 111 13.29 -33.77 -2.00
C VAL A 111 12.36 -33.76 -0.80
N GLU A 112 11.15 -34.30 -0.96
CA GLU A 112 10.18 -34.48 0.12
C GLU A 112 10.07 -35.98 0.43
N ARG A 113 9.99 -36.32 1.72
CA ARG A 113 9.82 -37.71 2.17
C ARG A 113 8.32 -38.03 2.15
N VAL A 114 7.97 -39.09 1.41
CA VAL A 114 6.62 -39.69 1.38
C VAL A 114 6.32 -40.35 2.72
#